data_AF-M7MRB4-F1
#
_entry.id   AF-M7MRB4-F1
#
_cell.length_a   1.000
_cell.length_b   1.000
_cell.length_c   1.000
_cell.angle_alpha   90.00
_cell.angle_beta   90.00
_cell.angle_gamma   90.00
#
_symmetry.space_group_name_H-M   'P 1'
#
loop_
_entity.id
_entity.type
_entity.pdbx_description
1 polymer ?
#
loop_
_entity_poly.entity_id
_entity_poly.type
_entity_poly.pdbx_seq_one_letter_code
_entity_poly.pdbx_strand_id
1 'polypeptide(L)'
;MITQASSRTTFQSSELSRASADVFAAAADHPVRVTRRDGESLVLMSESADQARAALLELAAQLVAVSTSTEGTLASRMSDRFPWMLALSPVDQDACANDVLAAARASFATNQPHLAIAELTAWRETATAIAAGLGKEPVEWLDDSEAVERP
;
A
#
# COMPACT_ATOMS: atom_id res chain seq x y z
N MET A 1 25.28 -3.81 -21.23
CA MET A 1 25.78 -4.63 -20.12
C MET A 1 24.81 -4.45 -18.97
N ILE A 2 24.05 -5.49 -18.62
CA ILE A 2 23.11 -5.45 -17.49
C ILE A 2 23.93 -5.83 -16.27
N THR A 3 24.30 -4.85 -15.46
CA THR A 3 24.95 -5.08 -14.17
C THR A 3 23.95 -5.84 -13.29
N GLN A 4 24.26 -7.09 -12.93
CA GLN A 4 23.50 -7.82 -11.92
C GLN A 4 23.56 -7.01 -10.62
N ALA A 5 22.46 -6.36 -10.26
CA ALA A 5 22.34 -5.74 -8.96
C ALA A 5 22.48 -6.85 -7.90
N SER A 6 23.52 -6.73 -7.08
CA SER A 6 23.81 -7.69 -6.02
C SER A 6 22.63 -7.72 -5.06
N SER A 7 21.99 -8.89 -4.88
CA SER A 7 20.87 -9.15 -3.95
C SER A 7 21.29 -9.11 -2.48
N ARG A 8 22.30 -8.31 -2.16
CA ARG A 8 22.95 -8.28 -0.87
C ARG A 8 22.13 -7.40 0.08
N THR A 9 21.70 -7.99 1.18
CA THR A 9 20.84 -7.33 2.17
C THR A 9 21.61 -6.79 3.38
N THR A 10 22.93 -7.00 3.44
CA THR A 10 23.77 -6.60 4.58
C THR A 10 25.10 -6.02 4.12
N PHE A 11 25.47 -4.87 4.68
CA PHE A 11 26.69 -4.12 4.37
C PHE A 11 27.39 -3.71 5.66
N GLN A 12 28.72 -3.64 5.67
CA GLN A 12 29.46 -3.03 6.78
C GLN A 12 29.37 -1.50 6.72
N SER A 13 29.41 -0.83 7.87
CA SER A 13 29.46 0.65 7.92
C SER A 13 30.63 1.24 7.13
N SER A 14 31.78 0.53 7.02
CA SER A 14 32.90 0.97 6.19
C SER A 14 32.60 0.91 4.69
N GLU A 15 31.72 0.02 4.25
CA GLU A 15 31.27 -0.07 2.85
C GLU A 15 30.31 1.07 2.52
N LEU A 16 29.41 1.43 3.44
CA LEU A 16 28.55 2.62 3.27
C LEU A 16 29.38 3.90 3.07
N SER A 17 30.59 3.98 3.66
CA SER A 17 31.50 5.11 3.45
C SER A 17 32.31 5.00 2.16
N ARG A 18 32.83 3.82 1.82
CA ARG A 18 33.79 3.64 0.70
C ARG A 18 33.14 3.32 -0.64
N ALA A 19 31.95 2.74 -0.64
CA ALA A 19 31.20 2.27 -1.82
C ALA A 19 29.71 2.64 -1.69
N SER A 20 29.42 3.89 -1.30
CA SER A 20 28.07 4.36 -0.96
C SER A 20 27.06 4.16 -2.09
N ALA A 21 27.47 4.33 -3.35
CA ALA A 21 26.61 4.17 -4.52
C ALA A 21 25.97 2.77 -4.59
N ASP A 22 26.75 1.72 -4.33
CA ASP A 22 26.25 0.33 -4.35
C ASP A 22 25.29 0.07 -3.19
N VAL A 23 25.56 0.65 -2.02
CA VAL A 23 24.68 0.52 -0.85
C VAL A 23 23.36 1.26 -1.07
N PHE A 24 23.40 2.45 -1.66
CA PHE A 24 22.19 3.23 -1.99
C PHE A 24 21.36 2.57 -3.08
N ALA A 25 22.00 2.01 -4.12
CA ALA A 25 21.30 1.26 -5.15
C ALA A 25 20.54 0.06 -4.55
N ALA A 26 21.21 -0.73 -3.69
CA ALA A 26 20.55 -1.84 -3.00
C ALA A 26 19.43 -1.38 -2.05
N ALA A 27 19.63 -0.26 -1.34
CA ALA A 27 18.63 0.30 -0.43
C ALA A 27 17.39 0.90 -1.13
N ALA A 28 17.54 1.32 -2.39
CA ALA A 28 16.45 1.78 -3.23
C ALA A 28 15.52 0.62 -3.64
N ASP A 29 16.09 -0.57 -3.85
CA ASP A 29 15.33 -1.77 -4.23
C ASP A 29 14.69 -2.45 -3.00
N HIS A 30 15.42 -2.55 -1.89
CA HIS A 30 14.93 -3.18 -0.66
C HIS A 30 15.67 -2.68 0.59
N PRO A 31 15.07 -2.73 1.80
CA PRO A 31 15.77 -2.38 3.04
C PRO A 31 17.06 -3.19 3.23
N VAL A 32 18.17 -2.52 3.51
CA VAL A 32 19.48 -3.13 3.77
C VAL A 32 19.94 -2.88 5.20
N ARG A 33 20.56 -3.88 5.82
CA ARG A 33 21.17 -3.77 7.15
C ARG A 33 22.58 -3.23 7.03
N VAL A 34 22.90 -2.18 7.79
CA VAL A 34 24.26 -1.63 7.93
C VAL A 34 24.82 -2.01 9.29
N THR A 35 25.78 -2.91 9.33
CA THR A 35 26.41 -3.38 10.57
C THR A 35 27.44 -2.37 11.08
N ARG A 36 27.43 -2.16 12.39
CA ARG A 36 28.33 -1.22 13.09
C ARG A 36 29.23 -2.00 14.04
N ARG A 37 30.47 -1.53 14.20
CA ARG A 37 31.48 -2.19 15.05
C ARG A 37 31.12 -2.05 16.54
N ASP A 38 30.66 -0.87 16.92
CA ASP A 38 30.48 -0.47 18.32
C ASP A 38 29.03 -0.08 18.63
N GLY A 39 28.06 -0.71 17.97
CA GLY A 39 26.65 -0.40 18.19
C GLY A 39 25.69 -1.28 17.42
N GLU A 40 24.40 -1.01 17.62
CA GLU A 40 23.33 -1.73 16.92
C GLU A 40 23.43 -1.50 15.40
N SER A 41 23.12 -2.55 14.65
CA SER A 41 23.00 -2.44 13.20
C SER A 41 21.81 -1.55 12.84
N LEU A 42 22.02 -0.63 11.91
CA LEU A 42 20.96 0.24 11.41
C LEU A 42 20.36 -0.35 10.14
N VAL A 43 19.20 0.14 9.73
CA VAL A 43 18.58 -0.22 8.46
C VAL A 43 18.54 1.04 7.59
N LEU A 44 19.01 0.91 6.36
CA LEU A 44 18.85 1.92 5.32
C LEU A 44 17.77 1.42 4.35
N MET A 45 16.80 2.25 4.04
CA MET A 45 15.72 1.95 3.10
C MET A 45 15.29 3.24 2.39
N SER A 46 14.54 3.10 1.30
CA SER A 46 13.89 4.25 0.69
C SER A 46 12.89 4.89 1.66
N GLU A 47 12.68 6.20 1.51
CA GLU A 47 11.65 6.92 2.26
C GLU A 47 10.25 6.32 2.02
N SER A 48 9.94 5.94 0.78
CA SER A 48 8.67 5.28 0.44
C SER A 48 8.46 3.96 1.17
N ALA A 49 9.52 3.18 1.39
CA ALA A 49 9.43 1.92 2.14
C ALA A 49 9.16 2.18 3.63
N ASP A 50 9.77 3.20 4.22
CA ASP A 50 9.52 3.59 5.61
C ASP A 50 8.08 4.10 5.79
N GLN A 51 7.63 5.00 4.91
CA GLN A 51 6.26 5.51 4.90
C GLN A 51 5.23 4.38 4.73
N ALA A 52 5.50 3.39 3.86
CA ALA A 52 4.61 2.25 3.68
C ALA A 52 4.51 1.38 4.94
N ARG A 53 5.62 1.20 5.68
CA ARG A 53 5.61 0.48 6.97
C ARG A 53 4.84 1.25 8.03
N ALA A 54 5.02 2.56 8.12
CA ALA A 54 4.27 3.40 9.03
C ALA A 54 2.76 3.36 8.73
N ALA A 55 2.39 3.44 7.45
CA ALA A 55 1.00 3.34 7.01
C ALA A 55 0.37 1.98 7.35
N LEU A 56 1.11 0.89 7.21
CA LEU A 56 0.64 -0.45 7.59
C LEU A 56 0.39 -0.57 9.10
N LEU A 57 1.26 0.05 9.93
CA LEU A 57 1.07 0.08 11.38
C LEU A 57 -0.15 0.92 11.78
N GLU A 58 -0.37 2.06 11.11
CA GLU A 58 -1.57 2.88 11.32
C GLU A 58 -2.84 2.11 10.94
N LEU A 59 -2.84 1.42 9.79
CA LEU A 59 -3.94 0.55 9.39
C LEU A 59 -4.18 -0.56 10.44
N ALA A 60 -3.12 -1.17 10.96
CA ALA A 60 -3.25 -2.16 12.03
C ALA A 60 -3.94 -1.58 13.27
N ALA A 61 -3.55 -0.37 13.70
CA ALA A 61 -4.17 0.30 14.85
C ALA A 61 -5.68 0.54 14.62
N GLN A 62 -6.06 0.99 13.42
CA GLN A 62 -7.48 1.17 13.08
C GLN A 62 -8.24 -0.17 13.08
N LEU A 63 -7.66 -1.23 12.49
CA LEU A 63 -8.30 -2.54 12.46
C LEU A 63 -8.43 -3.17 13.86
N VAL A 64 -7.46 -2.97 14.74
CA VAL A 64 -7.58 -3.35 16.15
C VAL A 64 -8.76 -2.63 16.79
N ALA A 65 -8.91 -1.33 16.56
CA ALA A 65 -10.03 -0.57 17.11
C ALA A 65 -11.40 -1.00 16.53
N VAL A 66 -11.45 -1.38 15.25
CA VAL A 66 -12.63 -2.00 14.63
C VAL A 66 -12.96 -3.35 15.28
N SER A 67 -11.94 -4.13 15.66
CA SER A 67 -12.12 -5.45 16.27
C SER A 67 -12.58 -5.41 17.73
N THR A 68 -12.28 -4.33 18.46
CA THR A 68 -12.67 -4.17 19.86
C THR A 68 -14.06 -3.58 20.04
N SER A 69 -14.63 -2.99 18.99
CA SER A 69 -16.04 -2.59 18.98
C SER A 69 -16.92 -3.81 18.63
N THR A 70 -17.96 -4.04 19.43
CA THR A 70 -18.88 -5.18 19.28
C THR A 70 -20.21 -4.80 18.67
N GLU A 71 -20.44 -3.52 18.40
CA GLU A 71 -21.70 -3.00 17.87
C GLU A 71 -21.72 -3.04 16.34
N GLY A 72 -22.88 -3.33 15.76
CA GLY A 72 -23.11 -3.30 14.31
C GLY A 72 -22.38 -4.38 13.49
N THR A 73 -22.44 -4.22 12.16
CA THR A 73 -21.73 -5.08 11.21
C THR A 73 -20.25 -4.68 11.09
N LEU A 74 -19.42 -5.53 10.47
CA LEU A 74 -18.03 -5.16 10.17
C LEU A 74 -17.96 -3.89 9.31
N ALA A 75 -18.78 -3.79 8.27
CA ALA A 75 -18.87 -2.61 7.43
C ALA A 75 -19.27 -1.36 8.23
N SER A 76 -20.23 -1.46 9.15
CA SER A 76 -20.60 -0.33 10.01
C SER A 76 -19.43 0.15 10.87
N ARG A 77 -18.66 -0.77 11.47
CA ARG A 77 -17.50 -0.42 12.30
C ARG A 77 -16.33 0.11 11.47
N MET A 78 -16.13 -0.44 10.28
CA MET A 78 -15.14 0.06 9.32
C MET A 78 -15.51 1.48 8.88
N SER A 79 -16.77 1.74 8.53
CA SER A 79 -17.25 3.07 8.15
C SER A 79 -17.15 4.11 9.27
N ASP A 80 -17.24 3.72 10.55
CA ASP A 80 -16.95 4.60 11.69
C ASP A 80 -15.48 5.07 11.70
N ARG A 81 -14.54 4.15 11.42
CA ARG A 81 -13.10 4.47 11.37
C ARG A 81 -12.63 5.05 10.05
N PHE A 82 -13.34 4.75 8.99
CA PHE A 82 -13.07 5.18 7.62
C PHE A 82 -14.30 5.87 7.03
N PRO A 83 -14.62 7.11 7.44
CA PRO A 83 -15.87 7.78 7.07
C PRO A 83 -16.09 7.95 5.56
N TRP A 84 -15.02 7.91 4.76
CA TRP A 84 -15.12 7.92 3.30
C TRP A 84 -15.90 6.71 2.74
N MET A 85 -15.94 5.58 3.47
CA MET A 85 -16.74 4.41 3.08
C MET A 85 -18.24 4.73 2.98
N LEU A 86 -18.72 5.77 3.67
CA LEU A 86 -20.14 6.18 3.60
C LEU A 86 -20.55 6.70 2.22
N ALA A 87 -19.61 7.02 1.33
CA ALA A 87 -19.90 7.35 -0.06
C ALA A 87 -20.20 6.10 -0.92
N LEU A 88 -19.80 4.91 -0.47
CA LEU A 88 -20.03 3.64 -1.15
C LEU A 88 -21.48 3.16 -0.92
N SER A 89 -21.99 2.34 -1.85
CA SER A 89 -23.25 1.64 -1.64
C SER A 89 -23.13 0.65 -0.45
N PRO A 90 -24.23 0.23 0.21
CA PRO A 90 -24.13 -0.73 1.32
C PRO A 90 -23.44 -2.04 0.93
N VAL A 91 -23.67 -2.53 -0.30
CA VAL A 91 -23.01 -3.73 -0.82
C VAL A 91 -21.51 -3.52 -0.99
N ASP A 92 -21.11 -2.36 -1.52
CA ASP A 92 -19.71 -2.00 -1.70
C ASP A 92 -19.00 -1.71 -0.37
N GLN A 93 -19.72 -1.22 0.65
CA GLN A 93 -19.19 -1.08 2.00
C GLN A 93 -18.82 -2.45 2.60
N ASP A 94 -19.67 -3.46 2.42
CA ASP A 94 -19.39 -4.83 2.84
C ASP A 94 -18.24 -5.45 2.06
N ALA A 95 -18.18 -5.25 0.74
CA ALA A 95 -17.07 -5.71 -0.10
C ALA A 95 -15.74 -5.07 0.34
N CYS A 96 -15.70 -3.74 0.41
CA CYS A 96 -14.55 -2.97 0.86
C CYS A 96 -14.04 -3.43 2.23
N ALA A 97 -14.95 -3.63 3.19
CA ALA A 97 -14.57 -4.07 4.53
C ALA A 97 -13.87 -5.43 4.53
N ASN A 98 -14.36 -6.38 3.73
CA ASN A 98 -13.78 -7.71 3.60
C ASN A 98 -12.44 -7.69 2.85
N ASP A 99 -12.37 -6.95 1.75
CA ASP A 99 -11.17 -6.88 0.90
C ASP A 99 -10.00 -6.21 1.63
N VAL A 100 -10.26 -5.08 2.31
CA VAL A 100 -9.25 -4.41 3.15
C VAL A 100 -8.75 -5.33 4.25
N LEU A 101 -9.63 -6.09 4.90
CA LEU A 101 -9.22 -7.05 5.94
C LEU A 101 -8.39 -8.21 5.37
N ALA A 102 -8.78 -8.74 4.21
CA ALA A 102 -8.06 -9.80 3.53
C ALA A 102 -6.66 -9.33 3.10
N ALA A 103 -6.57 -8.15 2.48
CA ALA A 103 -5.31 -7.53 2.07
C ALA A 103 -4.42 -7.21 3.27
N ALA A 104 -4.98 -6.68 4.36
CA ALA A 104 -4.26 -6.44 5.61
C ALA A 104 -3.67 -7.73 6.18
N ARG A 105 -4.44 -8.82 6.26
CA ARG A 105 -3.94 -10.13 6.72
C ARG A 105 -2.78 -10.63 5.85
N ALA A 106 -2.90 -10.51 4.52
CA ALA A 106 -1.83 -10.88 3.60
C ALA A 106 -0.57 -10.02 3.80
N SER A 107 -0.73 -8.69 3.93
CA SER A 107 0.36 -7.75 4.20
C SER A 107 1.09 -8.05 5.51
N PHE A 108 0.35 -8.30 6.60
CA PHE A 108 0.95 -8.63 7.90
C PHE A 108 1.69 -9.97 7.86
N ALA A 109 1.12 -10.99 7.22
CA ALA A 109 1.72 -12.32 7.14
C ALA A 109 3.00 -12.34 6.29
N THR A 110 3.08 -11.50 5.27
CA THR A 110 4.20 -11.47 4.30
C THR A 110 5.17 -10.31 4.52
N ASN A 111 4.87 -9.42 5.47
CA ASN A 111 5.58 -8.16 5.68
C ASN A 111 5.68 -7.33 4.37
N GLN A 112 4.58 -7.31 3.60
CA GLN A 112 4.45 -6.58 2.34
C GLN A 112 3.38 -5.48 2.49
N PRO A 113 3.75 -4.27 2.95
CA PRO A 113 2.79 -3.20 3.22
C PRO A 113 1.94 -2.79 2.02
N HIS A 114 2.51 -2.86 0.82
CA HIS A 114 1.87 -2.34 -0.39
C HIS A 114 0.53 -3.01 -0.71
N LEU A 115 0.31 -4.29 -0.37
CA LEU A 115 -0.94 -4.98 -0.70
C LEU A 115 -2.14 -4.32 0.01
N ALA A 116 -2.07 -4.15 1.34
CA ALA A 116 -3.12 -3.53 2.13
C ALA A 116 -3.28 -2.04 1.83
N ILE A 117 -2.17 -1.33 1.61
CA ILE A 117 -2.21 0.11 1.31
C ILE A 117 -2.79 0.37 -0.08
N ALA A 118 -2.44 -0.43 -1.09
CA ALA A 118 -3.01 -0.33 -2.42
C ALA A 118 -4.53 -0.61 -2.40
N GLU A 119 -4.95 -1.68 -1.72
CA GLU A 119 -6.38 -2.02 -1.59
C GLU A 119 -7.18 -0.90 -0.92
N LEU A 120 -6.69 -0.40 0.23
CA LEU A 120 -7.32 0.71 0.95
C LEU A 120 -7.40 1.99 0.09
N THR A 121 -6.35 2.26 -0.69
CA THR A 121 -6.27 3.42 -1.56
C THR A 121 -7.26 3.30 -2.72
N ALA A 122 -7.32 2.14 -3.38
CA ALA A 122 -8.24 1.88 -4.49
C ALA A 122 -9.71 2.06 -4.08
N TRP A 123 -10.10 1.53 -2.91
CA TRP A 123 -11.45 1.74 -2.36
C TRP A 123 -11.73 3.19 -2.02
N ARG A 124 -10.75 3.89 -1.42
CA ARG A 124 -10.89 5.32 -1.11
C ARG A 124 -11.04 6.16 -2.36
N GLU A 125 -10.28 5.87 -3.42
CA GLU A 125 -10.37 6.55 -4.71
C GLU A 125 -11.75 6.33 -5.35
N THR A 126 -12.26 5.09 -5.30
CA THR A 126 -13.61 4.75 -5.76
C THR A 126 -14.67 5.55 -5.00
N ALA A 127 -14.60 5.55 -3.66
CA ALA A 127 -15.51 6.34 -2.83
C ALA A 127 -15.42 7.84 -3.11
N THR A 128 -14.21 8.36 -3.34
CA THR A 128 -13.98 9.77 -3.68
C THR A 128 -14.58 10.13 -5.04
N ALA A 129 -14.44 9.25 -6.03
CA ALA A 129 -15.04 9.42 -7.35
C ALA A 129 -16.57 9.44 -7.28
N ILE A 130 -17.17 8.50 -6.53
CA ILE A 130 -18.63 8.45 -6.31
C ILE A 130 -19.13 9.71 -5.60
N ALA A 131 -18.41 10.18 -4.57
CA ALA A 131 -18.75 11.40 -3.84
C ALA A 131 -18.65 12.65 -4.73
N ALA A 132 -17.71 12.67 -5.68
CA ALA A 132 -17.59 13.71 -6.71
C ALA A 132 -18.67 13.60 -7.81
N GLY A 133 -19.52 12.58 -7.78
CA GLY A 133 -20.59 12.34 -8.75
C GLY A 133 -20.15 11.61 -10.02
N LEU A 134 -18.91 11.11 -10.07
CA LEU A 134 -18.39 10.34 -11.21
C LEU A 134 -19.00 8.93 -11.23
N GLY A 135 -19.23 8.37 -12.43
CA GLY A 135 -19.75 7.00 -12.62
C GLY A 135 -21.28 6.86 -12.60
N LYS A 136 -22.02 7.96 -12.60
CA LYS A 136 -23.50 7.96 -12.70
C LYS A 136 -24.01 8.18 -14.14
N GLU A 137 -23.12 8.53 -15.06
CA GLU A 137 -23.48 8.71 -16.47
C GLU A 137 -23.57 7.34 -17.16
N PRO A 138 -24.62 7.10 -17.95
CA PRO A 138 -24.68 5.91 -18.81
C PRO A 138 -23.43 5.85 -19.68
N VAL A 139 -22.78 4.69 -19.74
CA VAL A 139 -21.70 4.47 -20.69
C VAL A 139 -22.29 4.54 -22.09
N GLU A 140 -22.02 5.62 -22.80
CA GLU A 140 -22.34 5.75 -24.22
C GLU A 140 -21.32 4.93 -25.00
N TRP A 141 -21.74 3.76 -25.46
CA TRP A 141 -20.96 2.95 -26.38
C TRP A 141 -21.03 3.60 -27.77
N LEU A 142 -19.89 3.76 -28.42
CA LEU A 142 -19.85 4.17 -29.82
C LEU A 142 -20.49 3.04 -30.66
N ASP A 143 -21.65 3.33 -31.26
CA ASP A 143 -22.36 2.37 -32.10
C ASP A 143 -21.58 2.08 -33.41
N ASP A 144 -20.79 3.05 -33.87
CA ASP A 144 -20.05 2.97 -35.13
C ASP A 144 -18.55 2.74 -34.93
N SER A 145 -18.01 1.77 -35.67
CA SER A 145 -16.58 1.50 -35.73
C SER A 145 -15.90 2.49 -36.68
N GLU A 146 -15.36 3.59 -36.15
CA GLU A 146 -14.59 4.54 -36.97
C GLU A 146 -13.19 3.97 -37.26
N ALA A 147 -12.83 3.87 -38.54
CA ALA A 147 -11.53 3.38 -38.97
C ALA A 147 -10.45 4.43 -38.71
N VAL A 148 -9.63 4.21 -37.68
CA VAL A 148 -8.49 5.08 -37.36
C VAL A 148 -7.30 4.80 -38.29
N GLU A 149 -6.59 5.85 -38.70
CA GLU A 149 -5.40 5.74 -39.54
C GLU A 149 -4.28 4.98 -38.81
N ARG A 150 -3.52 4.16 -39.53
CA ARG A 150 -2.47 3.34 -38.94
C ARG A 150 -1.29 4.24 -38.50
N PRO A 151 -0.70 4.01 -37.31
CA PRO A 151 0.46 4.77 -36.84
C PRO A 151 1.66 4.72 -37.77
#